data_AF-A0A3M1MRA2-F1
#
_entry.id   AF-A0A3M1MRA2-F1
#
_cell.length_a   1.000
_cell.length_b   1.000
_cell.length_c   1.000
_cell.angle_alpha   90.00
_cell.angle_beta   90.00
_cell.angle_gamma   90.00
#
_symmetry.space_group_name_H-M   'P 1'
#
loop_
_entity.id
_entity.type
_entity.pdbx_description
1 polymer ?
#
loop_
_entity_poly.entity_id
_entity_poly.type
_entity_poly.pdbx_seq_one_letter_code
_entity_poly.pdbx_strand_id
1 'polypeptide(L)'
;MHPMVIVDEPGTCPICGMDLIPLKQGTAGGDTGAKKERKIKYWVAPMDPTYIRDEPGKSPMGMDLVPVYEDEATGGSVISIDPVTIQNMGVRTTKVERRYMHRTVRTVGLVTYQEPRQYSVNSKIDGWIEKLHVAENGQKVKKGQALLEIYSPDLVSAQEEFLLALENRDRLADSPFPEISEGAKSLLEASRRRL
;
A
#
# COMPACT_ATOMS: atom_id res chain seq x y z
N MET A 1 -16.31 54.82 -16.78
CA MET A 1 -16.69 54.76 -18.21
C MET A 1 -18.19 54.92 -18.28
N HIS A 2 -18.72 55.88 -19.04
CA HIS A 2 -20.16 56.18 -19.16
C HIS A 2 -20.73 55.48 -20.42
N PRO A 3 -21.33 54.29 -20.31
CA PRO A 3 -21.69 53.49 -21.48
C PRO A 3 -22.96 53.99 -22.20
N MET A 4 -23.69 54.93 -21.59
CA MET A 4 -24.95 55.47 -22.13
C MET A 4 -24.78 56.68 -23.05
N VAL A 5 -23.55 57.17 -23.27
CA VAL A 5 -23.29 58.29 -24.19
C VAL A 5 -22.89 57.72 -25.56
N ILE A 6 -23.88 57.60 -26.44
CA ILE A 6 -23.70 57.17 -27.84
C ILE A 6 -23.92 58.41 -28.70
N VAL A 7 -22.91 58.78 -29.49
CA VAL A 7 -22.93 59.93 -30.39
C VAL A 7 -22.52 59.45 -31.77
N ASP A 8 -23.21 59.91 -32.82
CA ASP A 8 -23.01 59.44 -34.20
C ASP A 8 -21.73 59.99 -34.86
N GLU A 9 -21.08 60.98 -34.23
CA GLU A 9 -19.86 61.63 -34.70
C GLU A 9 -18.65 61.31 -33.80
N PRO A 10 -17.45 61.09 -34.39
CA PRO A 10 -16.24 60.83 -33.62
C PRO A 10 -15.83 62.08 -32.85
N GLY A 11 -15.74 61.96 -31.53
CA GLY A 11 -15.40 63.08 -30.67
C GLY A 11 -15.11 62.66 -29.23
N THR A 12 -14.94 63.66 -28.38
CA THR A 12 -14.59 63.49 -26.97
C THR A 12 -15.87 63.47 -26.11
N CYS A 13 -15.94 62.59 -25.11
CA CYS A 13 -17.10 62.45 -24.24
C CYS A 13 -17.36 63.76 -23.45
N PRO A 14 -18.56 64.37 -23.54
CA PRO A 14 -18.88 65.66 -22.91
C PRO A 14 -18.92 65.63 -21.37
N ILE A 15 -18.91 64.45 -20.76
CA ILE A 15 -18.93 64.29 -19.29
C ILE A 15 -17.50 64.25 -18.72
N CYS A 16 -16.56 63.58 -19.40
CA CYS A 16 -15.25 63.29 -18.83
C CYS A 16 -14.07 63.59 -19.74
N GLY A 17 -14.28 64.14 -20.93
CA GLY A 17 -13.19 64.62 -21.79
C GLY A 17 -12.27 63.53 -22.35
N MET A 18 -12.71 62.27 -22.39
CA MET A 18 -11.99 61.14 -23.00
C MET A 18 -12.57 60.77 -24.36
N ASP A 19 -11.75 60.30 -25.29
CA ASP A 19 -12.15 59.98 -26.68
C ASP A 19 -13.11 58.79 -26.77
N LEU A 20 -14.12 58.91 -27.64
CA LEU A 20 -15.12 57.87 -27.88
C LEU A 20 -14.54 56.75 -28.78
N ILE A 21 -14.87 55.50 -28.44
CA ILE A 21 -14.42 54.30 -29.15
C ILE A 21 -15.52 53.85 -30.13
N PRO A 22 -15.21 53.56 -31.41
CA PRO A 22 -16.21 53.19 -32.40
C PRO A 22 -16.88 51.85 -32.07
N LEU A 23 -18.22 51.84 -32.04
CA LEU A 23 -19.01 50.62 -31.93
C LEU A 23 -19.07 49.91 -33.29
N LYS A 24 -18.48 48.73 -33.37
CA LYS A 24 -18.50 47.88 -34.57
C LYS A 24 -19.92 47.35 -34.79
N GLN A 25 -20.61 47.81 -35.84
CA GLN A 25 -21.92 47.29 -36.24
C GLN A 25 -21.83 45.78 -36.52
N GLY A 26 -22.67 45.02 -35.83
CA GLY A 26 -22.77 43.58 -36.03
C GLY A 26 -23.96 43.03 -35.28
N THR A 27 -25.17 43.40 -35.72
CA THR A 27 -26.43 42.63 -35.61
C THR A 27 -27.60 43.48 -36.11
N ALA A 28 -27.79 43.50 -37.43
CA ALA A 28 -29.11 43.73 -38.01
C ALA A 28 -29.66 42.37 -38.41
N GLY A 29 -30.76 41.97 -37.78
CA GLY A 29 -31.50 40.75 -38.10
C GLY A 29 -32.07 40.80 -39.52
N GLY A 30 -32.07 39.63 -40.17
CA GLY A 30 -32.62 39.42 -41.50
C GLY A 30 -32.08 38.16 -42.15
N ASP A 31 -32.25 37.00 -41.50
CA ASP A 31 -31.93 35.72 -42.13
C ASP A 31 -33.11 35.26 -43.00
N THR A 32 -33.19 35.83 -44.19
CA THR A 32 -33.72 35.12 -45.36
C THR A 32 -32.53 34.78 -46.26
N GLY A 33 -31.63 33.96 -45.73
CA GLY A 33 -30.52 33.35 -46.47
C GLY A 33 -30.96 32.07 -47.17
N ALA A 34 -30.89 32.09 -48.50
CA ALA A 34 -31.19 30.98 -49.39
C ALA A 34 -30.57 29.65 -48.94
N LYS A 35 -31.40 28.59 -48.94
CA LYS A 35 -31.00 27.19 -48.75
C LYS A 35 -29.88 26.83 -49.75
N LYS A 36 -28.62 26.91 -49.32
CA LYS A 36 -27.57 26.03 -49.85
C LYS A 36 -27.96 24.60 -49.46
N GLU A 37 -27.94 23.70 -50.42
CA GLU A 37 -28.23 22.26 -50.25
C GLU A 37 -27.23 21.65 -49.26
N ARG A 38 -27.57 21.65 -47.97
CA ARG A 38 -26.80 20.96 -46.94
C ARG A 38 -27.04 19.46 -47.09
N LYS A 39 -25.96 18.68 -47.26
CA LYS A 39 -26.05 17.23 -47.36
C LYS A 39 -26.44 16.64 -46.01
N ILE A 40 -27.58 15.94 -46.00
CA ILE A 40 -28.08 15.23 -44.83
C ILE A 40 -27.30 13.93 -44.73
N LYS A 41 -26.75 13.65 -43.54
CA LYS A 41 -25.96 12.43 -43.30
C LYS A 41 -26.84 11.28 -42.79
N TYR A 42 -27.76 11.59 -41.86
CA TYR A 42 -28.76 10.66 -41.33
C TYR A 42 -29.86 11.42 -40.58
N TRP A 43 -30.96 10.74 -40.27
CA TRP A 43 -32.12 11.28 -39.55
C TRP A 43 -32.22 10.64 -38.15
N VAL A 44 -32.48 11.44 -37.12
CA VAL A 44 -32.62 10.97 -35.73
C VAL A 44 -33.97 11.33 -35.12
N ALA A 45 -34.43 10.53 -34.15
CA ALA A 45 -35.62 10.86 -33.39
C ALA A 45 -35.31 11.98 -32.36
N PRO A 46 -36.15 13.02 -32.22
CA PRO A 46 -35.89 14.13 -31.29
C PRO A 46 -35.70 13.74 -29.82
N MET A 47 -36.30 12.61 -29.42
CA MET A 47 -36.29 12.13 -28.03
C MET A 47 -35.37 10.93 -27.80
N ASP A 48 -34.92 10.26 -28.87
CA ASP A 48 -34.03 9.10 -28.78
C ASP A 48 -32.89 9.26 -29.81
N PRO A 49 -31.75 9.83 -29.39
CA PRO A 49 -30.58 10.03 -30.25
C PRO A 49 -29.97 8.73 -30.81
N THR A 50 -30.38 7.57 -30.30
CA THR A 50 -29.89 6.24 -30.70
C THR A 50 -30.66 5.65 -31.88
N TYR A 51 -31.84 6.20 -32.21
CA TYR A 51 -32.65 5.76 -33.34
C TYR A 51 -32.28 6.51 -34.63
N ILE A 52 -31.43 5.90 -35.45
CA ILE A 52 -30.85 6.49 -36.67
C ILE A 52 -31.46 5.83 -37.91
N ARG A 53 -31.87 6.64 -38.89
CA ARG A 53 -32.32 6.17 -40.22
C ARG A 53 -31.76 7.02 -41.35
N ASP A 54 -31.55 6.41 -42.51
CA ASP A 54 -31.01 7.12 -43.69
C ASP A 54 -32.10 7.82 -44.51
N GLU A 55 -33.37 7.53 -44.24
CA GLU A 55 -34.53 8.07 -44.94
C GLU A 55 -35.43 8.92 -44.01
N PRO A 56 -36.06 9.99 -44.55
CA PRO A 56 -37.06 10.75 -43.80
C PRO A 56 -38.26 9.87 -43.46
N GLY A 57 -38.74 9.95 -42.23
CA GLY A 57 -39.86 9.15 -41.77
C GLY A 57 -40.29 9.48 -40.36
N LYS A 58 -41.19 8.64 -39.81
CA LYS A 58 -41.66 8.75 -38.43
C LYS A 58 -40.89 7.77 -37.54
N SER A 59 -40.52 8.24 -36.36
CA SER A 59 -40.00 7.42 -35.28
C SER A 59 -41.09 6.43 -34.78
N PRO A 60 -40.72 5.37 -34.03
CA PRO A 60 -41.67 4.43 -33.43
C PRO A 60 -42.72 5.09 -32.51
N MET A 61 -42.42 6.31 -32.05
CA MET A 61 -43.28 7.15 -31.21
C MET A 61 -44.14 8.13 -32.04
N GLY A 62 -44.15 8.01 -33.37
CA GLY A 62 -45.03 8.76 -34.27
C GLY A 62 -44.56 10.18 -34.62
N MET A 63 -43.42 10.63 -34.10
CA MET A 63 -42.83 11.95 -34.37
C MET A 63 -41.92 11.91 -35.59
N ASP A 64 -41.90 12.99 -36.37
CA ASP A 64 -41.06 13.11 -37.56
C ASP A 64 -39.58 13.16 -37.18
N LEU A 65 -38.75 12.42 -37.92
CA LEU A 65 -37.30 12.41 -37.70
C LEU A 65 -36.69 13.76 -38.12
N VAL A 66 -35.64 14.18 -37.43
CA VAL A 66 -34.93 15.44 -37.68
C VAL A 66 -33.62 15.13 -38.43
N PRO A 67 -33.31 15.86 -39.52
CA PRO A 67 -32.11 15.61 -40.30
C PRO A 67 -30.87 16.14 -39.57
N VAL A 68 -29.85 15.29 -39.43
CA VAL A 68 -28.52 15.66 -38.92
C VAL A 68 -27.60 15.86 -40.12
N TYR A 69 -26.99 17.04 -40.18
CA TYR A 69 -26.12 17.43 -41.27
C TYR A 69 -24.67 17.05 -40.99
N GLU A 70 -23.88 16.85 -42.05
CA GLU A 70 -22.49 16.40 -41.96
C GLU A 70 -21.58 17.35 -41.13
N ASP A 71 -21.94 18.64 -41.09
CA ASP A 71 -21.25 19.71 -40.36
C ASP A 71 -21.41 19.62 -38.83
N GLU A 72 -22.50 19.01 -38.32
CA GLU A 72 -22.77 18.83 -36.88
C GLU A 72 -22.24 17.50 -36.33
N ALA A 73 -21.95 16.53 -37.21
CA ALA A 73 -21.53 15.18 -36.81
C ALA A 73 -20.03 15.07 -36.47
N THR A 74 -19.26 16.15 -36.63
CA THR A 74 -17.81 16.18 -36.31
C THR A 74 -17.56 16.91 -34.99
N GLY A 75 -17.88 16.26 -33.85
CA GLY A 75 -17.41 16.75 -32.56
C GLY A 75 -18.09 16.14 -31.34
N GLY A 76 -17.52 15.05 -30.81
CA GLY A 76 -17.83 14.65 -29.44
C GLY A 76 -17.50 15.78 -28.46
N SER A 77 -18.54 16.32 -27.81
CA SER A 77 -18.51 17.02 -26.52
C SER A 77 -17.39 18.05 -26.28
N VAL A 78 -17.05 18.87 -27.26
CA VAL A 78 -16.24 20.08 -27.01
C VAL A 78 -17.19 21.21 -26.58
N ILE A 79 -17.27 21.47 -25.27
CA ILE A 79 -17.97 22.64 -24.73
C ILE A 79 -17.05 23.86 -24.87
N SER A 80 -17.46 24.83 -25.68
CA SER A 80 -16.76 26.09 -25.85
C SER A 80 -17.31 27.13 -24.85
N ILE A 81 -16.42 27.81 -24.13
CA ILE A 81 -16.77 28.86 -23.15
C ILE A 81 -16.01 30.13 -23.53
N ASP A 82 -16.68 31.27 -23.43
CA ASP A 82 -16.10 32.57 -23.75
C ASP A 82 -14.91 32.92 -22.82
N PRO A 83 -13.78 33.45 -23.36
CA PRO A 83 -12.59 33.79 -22.58
C PRO A 83 -12.83 34.78 -21.42
N VAL A 84 -13.75 35.74 -21.58
CA VAL A 84 -14.09 36.70 -20.51
C VAL A 84 -14.76 35.98 -19.35
N THR A 85 -15.57 34.97 -19.66
CA THR A 85 -16.23 34.14 -18.66
C THR A 85 -15.22 33.25 -17.91
N ILE A 86 -14.28 32.63 -18.63
CA ILE A 86 -13.19 31.84 -18.04
C ILE A 86 -12.34 32.69 -17.09
N GLN A 87 -12.03 33.92 -17.50
CA GLN A 87 -11.24 34.86 -16.72
C GLN A 87 -11.99 35.35 -15.46
N ASN A 88 -13.27 35.72 -15.59
CA ASN A 88 -14.10 36.14 -14.46
C ASN A 88 -14.34 35.01 -13.45
N MET A 89 -14.41 33.76 -13.93
CA MET A 89 -14.52 32.56 -13.07
C MET A 89 -13.19 32.19 -12.38
N GLY A 90 -12.05 32.75 -12.81
CA GLY A 90 -10.74 32.47 -12.21
C GLY A 90 -10.26 31.02 -12.39
N VAL A 91 -10.59 30.41 -13.55
CA VAL A 91 -10.27 29.01 -13.82
C VAL A 91 -8.74 28.79 -13.81
N ARG A 92 -8.29 27.80 -13.02
CA ARG A 92 -6.88 27.38 -12.94
C ARG A 92 -6.74 25.97 -13.47
N THR A 93 -5.82 25.78 -14.41
CA THR A 93 -5.49 24.47 -14.95
C THR A 93 -4.06 24.10 -14.59
N THR A 94 -3.80 22.80 -14.48
CA THR A 94 -2.46 22.25 -14.38
C THR A 94 -2.33 21.10 -15.36
N LYS A 95 -1.13 20.87 -15.89
CA LYS A 95 -0.87 19.70 -16.72
C LYS A 95 -0.94 18.45 -15.85
N VAL A 96 -1.52 17.38 -16.40
CA VAL A 96 -1.56 16.08 -15.74
C VAL A 96 -0.16 15.49 -15.78
N GLU A 97 0.32 15.04 -14.63
CA GLU A 97 1.62 14.40 -14.50
C GLU A 97 1.49 13.09 -13.72
N ARG A 98 2.27 12.09 -14.11
CA ARG A 98 2.41 10.85 -13.34
C ARG A 98 3.47 11.07 -12.27
N ARG A 99 3.08 10.93 -11.00
CA ARG A 99 4.00 11.05 -9.86
C ARG A 99 3.76 9.93 -8.86
N TYR A 100 4.81 9.53 -8.16
CA TYR A 100 4.70 8.62 -7.03
C TYR A 100 4.13 9.38 -5.83
N MET A 101 2.92 9.01 -5.41
CA MET A 101 2.30 9.58 -4.21
C MET A 101 2.79 8.81 -2.98
N HIS A 102 3.46 9.51 -2.07
CA HIS A 102 3.80 8.98 -0.75
C HIS A 102 2.79 9.47 0.28
N ARG A 103 2.32 8.56 1.14
CA ARG A 103 1.49 8.87 2.31
C ARG A 103 2.30 8.57 3.56
N THR A 104 2.52 9.58 4.38
CA THR A 104 3.18 9.38 5.68
C THR A 104 2.17 8.81 6.67
N VAL A 105 2.39 7.58 7.13
CA VAL A 105 1.62 6.96 8.21
C VAL A 105 2.41 7.09 9.50
N ARG A 106 1.80 7.68 10.53
CA ARG A 106 2.35 7.70 11.89
C ARG A 106 1.64 6.64 12.71
N THR A 107 2.40 5.72 13.27
CA THR A 107 1.91 4.66 14.14
C THR A 107 2.82 4.52 15.35
N VAL A 108 2.34 3.81 16.36
CA VAL A 108 3.13 3.41 17.52
C VAL A 108 3.82 2.08 17.25
N GLY A 109 4.96 1.85 17.90
CA GLY A 109 5.66 0.56 17.91
C GLY A 109 5.84 0.08 19.34
N LEU A 110 5.91 -1.24 19.54
CA LEU A 110 6.24 -1.83 20.82
C LEU A 110 7.71 -2.23 20.83
N VAL A 111 8.42 -1.86 21.90
CA VAL A 111 9.78 -2.37 22.15
C VAL A 111 9.63 -3.70 22.88
N THR A 112 9.99 -4.79 22.19
CA THR A 112 9.91 -6.14 22.74
C THR A 112 11.32 -6.72 22.91
N TYR A 113 11.41 -7.81 23.65
CA TYR A 113 12.64 -8.58 23.73
C TYR A 113 12.92 -9.27 22.39
N GLN A 114 14.19 -9.38 22.05
CA GLN A 114 14.61 -10.14 20.87
C GLN A 114 14.39 -11.63 21.14
N GLU A 115 13.33 -12.19 20.56
CA GLU A 115 12.97 -13.62 20.64
C GLU A 115 14.15 -14.59 20.41
N PRO A 116 15.03 -14.42 19.39
CA PRO A 116 16.16 -15.35 19.21
C PRO A 116 17.24 -15.26 20.30
N ARG A 117 17.16 -14.28 21.22
CA ARG A 117 18.07 -14.15 22.37
C ARG A 117 17.40 -14.59 23.68
N GLN A 118 16.23 -15.20 23.61
CA GLN A 118 15.56 -15.80 24.76
C GLN A 118 16.03 -17.25 24.89
N TYR A 119 16.61 -17.59 26.04
CA TYR A 119 17.09 -18.94 26.34
C TYR A 119 16.37 -19.45 27.59
N SER A 120 15.87 -20.70 27.52
CA SER A 120 15.40 -21.43 28.70
C SER A 120 16.49 -22.39 29.15
N VAL A 121 16.93 -22.26 30.40
CA VAL A 121 17.93 -23.16 30.99
C VAL A 121 17.18 -24.22 31.79
N ASN A 122 17.20 -25.45 31.30
CA ASN A 122 16.56 -26.59 31.95
C ASN A 122 17.65 -27.53 32.48
N SER A 123 17.43 -28.13 33.65
CA SER A 123 18.30 -29.20 34.14
C SER A 123 18.13 -30.45 33.28
N LYS A 124 19.24 -31.16 33.02
CA LYS A 124 19.21 -32.47 32.35
C LYS A 124 18.99 -33.63 33.31
N ILE A 125 19.11 -33.36 34.61
CA ILE A 125 19.05 -34.33 35.69
C ILE A 125 18.06 -33.85 36.74
N ASP A 126 17.40 -34.78 37.39
CA ASP A 126 16.54 -34.48 38.54
C ASP A 126 17.38 -34.33 39.80
N GLY A 127 16.99 -33.41 40.69
CA GLY A 127 17.75 -33.11 41.89
C GLY A 127 17.16 -31.96 42.71
N TRP A 128 17.82 -31.65 43.82
CA TRP A 128 17.45 -30.54 44.71
C TRP A 128 18.38 -29.35 44.51
N ILE A 129 17.82 -28.15 44.51
CA ILE A 129 18.58 -26.91 44.43
C ILE A 129 19.21 -26.66 45.80
N GLU A 130 20.54 -26.61 45.85
CA GLU A 130 21.29 -26.30 47.09
C GLU A 130 21.44 -24.80 47.28
N LYS A 131 21.72 -24.08 46.19
CA LYS A 131 21.96 -22.64 46.21
C LYS A 131 21.44 -21.98 44.95
N LEU A 132 20.74 -20.87 45.12
CA LEU A 132 20.25 -20.05 44.01
C LEU A 132 21.02 -18.73 44.00
N HIS A 133 21.84 -18.51 42.98
CA HIS A 133 22.62 -17.28 42.82
C HIS A 133 21.81 -16.15 42.18
N VAL A 134 20.75 -16.50 41.43
CA VAL A 134 19.84 -15.57 40.76
C VAL A 134 18.42 -15.87 41.23
N ALA A 135 17.98 -15.16 42.26
CA ALA A 135 16.72 -15.41 42.94
C ALA A 135 15.57 -14.48 42.49
N GLU A 136 15.87 -13.44 41.70
CA GLU A 136 14.92 -12.39 41.37
C GLU A 136 14.67 -12.25 39.86
N ASN A 137 13.39 -12.08 39.51
CA ASN A 137 12.98 -11.83 38.13
C ASN A 137 13.48 -10.46 37.65
N GLY A 138 14.18 -10.43 36.53
CA GLY A 138 14.74 -9.20 35.95
C GLY A 138 16.17 -8.89 36.41
N GLN A 139 16.77 -9.72 37.27
CA GLN A 139 18.18 -9.60 37.62
C GLN A 139 19.06 -9.78 36.37
N LYS A 140 20.00 -8.85 36.15
CA LYS A 140 20.93 -8.92 35.01
C LYS A 140 21.96 -10.02 35.22
N VAL A 141 22.12 -10.89 34.24
CA VAL A 141 23.11 -11.97 34.23
C VAL A 141 24.06 -11.86 33.05
N LYS A 142 25.28 -12.38 33.20
CA LYS A 142 26.28 -12.47 32.13
C LYS A 142 26.45 -13.92 31.66
N LYS A 143 26.91 -14.10 30.42
CA LYS A 143 27.23 -15.44 29.90
C LYS A 143 28.28 -16.11 30.80
N GLY A 144 27.98 -17.32 31.27
CA GLY A 144 28.85 -18.11 32.15
C GLY A 144 28.69 -17.82 33.65
N GLN A 145 27.80 -16.90 34.03
CA GLN A 145 27.47 -16.69 35.44
C GLN A 145 26.70 -17.90 35.99
N ALA A 146 27.11 -18.38 37.17
CA ALA A 146 26.38 -19.43 37.88
C ALA A 146 24.97 -18.94 38.23
N LEU A 147 23.95 -19.74 37.87
CA LEU A 147 22.55 -19.43 38.15
C LEU A 147 22.08 -20.15 39.41
N LEU A 148 22.37 -21.44 39.51
CA LEU A 148 22.02 -22.31 40.62
C LEU A 148 23.04 -23.44 40.78
N GLU A 149 23.09 -24.02 41.97
CA GLU A 149 23.77 -25.26 42.31
C GLU A 149 22.71 -26.32 42.57
N ILE A 150 22.86 -27.50 41.93
CA ILE A 150 21.91 -28.61 42.02
C ILE A 150 22.64 -29.87 42.48
N TYR A 151 22.05 -30.56 43.44
CA TYR A 151 22.47 -31.87 43.90
C TYR A 151 21.51 -32.94 43.38
N SER A 152 22.06 -33.92 42.66
CA SER A 152 21.30 -35.03 42.08
C SER A 152 21.79 -36.37 42.66
N PRO A 153 20.98 -37.07 43.46
CA PRO A 153 21.34 -38.39 43.97
C PRO A 153 21.62 -39.38 42.85
N ASP A 154 20.77 -39.38 41.82
CA ASP A 154 20.89 -40.33 40.72
C ASP A 154 22.21 -40.14 39.96
N LEU A 155 22.63 -38.89 39.78
CA LEU A 155 23.95 -38.60 39.18
C LEU A 155 25.09 -39.06 40.09
N VAL A 156 25.00 -38.83 41.41
CA VAL A 156 26.02 -39.27 42.36
C VAL A 156 26.13 -40.79 42.38
N SER A 157 25.00 -41.50 42.44
CA SER A 157 24.98 -42.96 42.38
C SER A 157 25.56 -43.49 41.05
N ALA A 158 25.23 -42.86 39.92
CA ALA A 158 25.81 -43.24 38.63
C ALA A 158 27.33 -42.98 38.56
N GLN A 159 27.82 -41.91 39.18
CA GLN A 159 29.26 -41.64 39.31
C GLN A 159 29.95 -42.68 40.18
N GLU A 160 29.38 -43.04 41.33
CA GLU A 160 29.92 -44.09 42.21
C GLU A 160 29.97 -45.46 41.50
N GLU A 161 28.91 -45.84 40.78
CA GLU A 161 28.88 -47.05 39.95
C GLU A 161 30.00 -47.04 38.90
N PHE A 162 30.20 -45.90 38.22
CA PHE A 162 31.26 -45.76 37.21
C PHE A 162 32.66 -45.86 37.82
N LEU A 163 32.90 -45.24 38.98
CA LEU A 163 34.18 -45.32 39.69
C LEU A 163 34.47 -46.76 40.13
N LEU A 164 33.47 -47.48 40.65
CA LEU A 164 33.60 -48.91 40.99
C LEU A 164 33.87 -49.77 39.76
N ALA A 165 33.21 -49.49 38.63
CA ALA A 165 33.48 -50.19 37.37
C ALA A 165 34.90 -49.91 36.85
N LEU A 166 35.41 -48.69 37.00
CA LEU A 166 36.76 -48.31 36.62
C LEU A 166 37.80 -49.04 37.47
N GLU A 167 37.61 -49.07 38.79
CA GLU A 167 38.50 -49.80 39.70
C GLU A 167 38.50 -51.31 39.42
N ASN A 168 37.31 -51.88 39.16
CA ASN A 168 37.20 -53.28 38.75
C ASN A 168 37.92 -53.55 37.42
N ARG A 169 37.80 -52.66 36.42
CA ARG A 169 38.57 -52.78 35.17
C ARG A 169 40.08 -52.80 35.46
N ASP A 170 40.56 -51.90 36.31
CA ASP A 170 41.99 -51.77 36.58
C ASP A 170 42.56 -52.98 37.32
N ARG A 171 41.83 -53.52 38.30
CA ARG A 171 42.23 -54.74 39.01
C ARG A 171 42.17 -55.98 38.12
N LEU A 172 41.19 -56.05 37.23
CA LEU A 172 40.96 -57.20 36.36
C LEU A 172 41.71 -57.10 35.02
N ALA A 173 42.41 -55.98 34.75
CA ALA A 173 43.25 -55.81 33.57
C ALA A 173 44.42 -56.80 33.52
N ASP A 174 44.96 -57.15 34.69
CA ASP A 174 46.06 -58.11 34.84
C ASP A 174 45.58 -59.56 35.02
N SER A 175 44.27 -59.83 34.88
CA SER A 175 43.72 -61.18 35.07
C SER A 175 44.11 -62.13 33.92
N PRO A 176 44.52 -63.38 34.22
CA PRO A 176 44.89 -64.37 33.20
C PRO A 176 43.75 -64.84 32.28
N PHE A 177 42.49 -64.47 32.58
CA PHE A 177 41.30 -64.93 31.88
C PHE A 177 40.72 -63.80 31.00
N PRO A 178 40.72 -63.93 29.66
CA PRO A 178 40.26 -62.88 28.74
C PRO A 178 38.80 -62.48 28.95
N GLU A 179 37.92 -63.44 29.24
CA GLU A 179 36.49 -63.24 29.44
C GLU A 179 36.19 -62.31 30.63
N ILE A 180 37.01 -62.37 31.69
CA ILE A 180 36.87 -61.53 32.87
C ILE A 180 37.27 -60.08 32.56
N SER A 181 38.34 -59.91 31.77
CA SER A 181 38.81 -58.58 31.34
C SER A 181 37.83 -57.90 30.38
N GLU A 182 37.17 -58.66 29.50
CA GLU A 182 36.13 -58.15 28.60
C GLU A 182 34.85 -57.82 29.35
N GLY A 183 34.44 -58.67 30.30
CA GLY A 183 33.30 -58.38 31.18
C GLY A 183 33.49 -57.07 31.96
N ALA A 184 34.69 -56.86 32.52
CA ALA A 184 35.02 -55.62 33.23
C ALA A 184 34.98 -54.38 32.31
N LYS A 185 35.43 -54.49 31.06
CA LYS A 185 35.32 -53.42 30.05
C LYS A 185 33.87 -53.11 29.68
N SER A 186 33.04 -54.15 29.49
CA SER A 186 31.62 -53.99 29.16
C SER A 186 30.85 -53.28 30.29
N LEU A 187 31.11 -53.64 31.54
CA LEU A 187 30.54 -52.96 32.72
C LEU A 187 30.94 -51.47 32.79
N LEU A 188 32.19 -51.15 32.45
CA LEU A 188 32.66 -49.76 32.38
C LEU A 188 31.95 -48.98 31.26
N GLU A 189 31.75 -49.59 30.09
CA GLU A 189 31.01 -48.94 29.00
C GLU A 189 29.53 -48.73 29.34
N ALA A 190 28.90 -49.71 30.00
CA ALA A 190 27.51 -49.62 30.42
C ALA A 190 27.29 -48.50 31.46
N SER A 191 28.15 -48.44 32.49
CA SER A 191 28.10 -47.36 33.49
C SER A 191 28.40 -45.99 32.87
N ARG A 192 29.32 -45.90 31.91
CA ARG A 192 29.60 -44.64 31.18
C ARG A 192 28.41 -44.13 30.38
N ARG A 193 27.59 -45.01 29.79
CA ARG A 193 26.40 -44.59 29.02
C ARG A 193 25.27 -44.07 29.91
N ARG A 194 25.30 -44.38 31.21
CA ARG A 194 24.31 -43.95 32.20
C ARG A 194 24.57 -42.53 32.72
N LEU A 195 25.83 -42.07 32.62
CA LEU A 195 26.31 -40.73 32.95
C LEU A 195 26.08 -39.73 31.81
#